data_AF-A0A8S9XA82-F1
#
_entry.id   AF-A0A8S9XA82-F1
#
_cell.length_a   1.000
_cell.length_b   1.000
_cell.length_c   1.000
_cell.angle_alpha   90.00
_cell.angle_beta   90.00
_cell.angle_gamma   90.00
#
_symmetry.space_group_name_H-M   'P 1'
#
loop_
_entity.id
_entity.type
_entity.pdbx_description
1 polymer ?
#
loop_
_entity_poly.entity_id
_entity_poly.type
_entity_poly.pdbx_seq_one_letter_code
_entity_poly.pdbx_strand_id
1 'polypeptide(L)'
;MKDVINQTGFFKEQYQKFRKSVTDKDLKCFAGLKTDVERLKFVEERNRLEFPSRSKDSKNLEQALNLKEKGNKCFQKEQNADALSFYSQSLVMYPQDGDLTEFSIIRANRSATLYHLQEYRAALSDIEIALAQGYPKHLHYKVLDRKAKCLMALKQNYTAIHSLRETISALDDR
;
A
#
# COMPACT_ATOMS: atom_id res chain seq x y z
N MET A 1 4.92 22.31 4.67
CA MET A 1 3.45 22.50 4.71
C MET A 1 2.95 23.64 3.80
N LYS A 2 3.79 24.21 2.93
CA LYS A 2 3.34 25.20 1.92
C LYS A 2 2.81 24.52 0.65
N ASP A 3 3.14 23.25 0.43
CA ASP A 3 2.83 22.53 -0.81
C ASP A 3 1.43 21.88 -0.86
N VAL A 4 0.67 21.88 0.24
CA VAL A 4 -0.73 21.39 0.24
C VAL A 4 -1.71 22.46 -0.27
N ILE A 5 -1.25 23.72 -0.33
CA ILE A 5 -2.12 24.87 -0.59
C ILE A 5 -2.30 25.10 -2.10
N ASN A 6 -1.34 24.67 -2.91
CA ASN A 6 -1.35 24.90 -4.36
C ASN A 6 -1.92 23.70 -5.12
N GLN A 7 -3.26 23.75 -5.24
CA GLN A 7 -4.13 23.16 -6.27
C GLN A 7 -4.15 21.60 -6.35
N THR A 8 -5.33 21.02 -6.10
CA THR A 8 -5.75 19.59 -6.23
C THR A 8 -5.80 18.69 -4.99
N GLY A 9 -5.67 19.20 -3.76
CA GLY A 9 -5.89 18.37 -2.57
C GLY A 9 -7.36 17.97 -2.37
N PHE A 10 -7.67 16.67 -2.23
CA PHE A 10 -9.02 16.13 -1.98
C PHE A 10 -9.73 16.79 -0.78
N PHE A 11 -8.98 17.16 0.25
CA PHE A 11 -9.50 17.81 1.46
C PHE A 11 -9.28 19.33 1.49
N LYS A 12 -9.02 19.98 0.35
CA LYS A 12 -8.68 21.41 0.29
C LYS A 12 -9.79 22.27 0.89
N GLU A 13 -11.05 21.98 0.58
CA GLU A 13 -12.19 22.74 1.09
C GLU A 13 -12.34 22.57 2.61
N GLN A 14 -12.16 21.36 3.11
CA GLN A 14 -12.21 21.04 4.54
C GLN A 14 -11.07 21.76 5.28
N TYR A 15 -9.86 21.74 4.72
CA TYR A 15 -8.73 22.50 5.25
C TYR A 15 -9.01 24.01 5.30
N GLN A 16 -9.56 24.58 4.22
CA GLN A 16 -9.90 26.01 4.19
C GLN A 16 -10.98 26.36 5.21
N LYS A 17 -12.02 25.53 5.35
CA LYS A 17 -13.08 25.69 6.37
C LYS A 17 -12.47 25.64 7.77
N PHE A 18 -11.63 24.65 8.06
CA PHE A 18 -10.92 24.52 9.33
C PHE A 18 -10.05 25.73 9.64
N ARG A 19 -9.23 26.16 8.68
CA ARG A 19 -8.30 27.27 8.91
C ARG A 19 -9.03 28.58 9.21
N LYS A 20 -10.19 28.80 8.59
CA LYS A 20 -11.07 29.96 8.85
C LYS A 20 -11.77 29.88 10.20
N SER A 21 -12.04 28.68 10.73
CA SER A 21 -12.68 28.52 12.04
C SER A 21 -11.72 28.62 13.23
N VAL A 22 -10.40 28.58 13.00
CA VAL A 22 -9.38 28.67 14.04
C VAL A 22 -8.80 30.09 14.13
N THR A 23 -8.92 30.72 15.29
CA THR A 23 -8.37 32.06 15.56
C THR A 23 -6.96 32.01 16.15
N ASP A 24 -6.24 33.13 16.14
CA ASP A 24 -4.93 33.23 16.79
C ASP A 24 -5.02 33.00 18.32
N LYS A 25 -6.16 33.31 18.93
CA LYS A 25 -6.42 33.02 20.35
C LYS A 25 -6.50 31.51 20.57
N ASP A 26 -7.18 30.80 19.67
CA ASP A 26 -7.27 29.33 19.74
C ASP A 26 -5.90 28.68 19.57
N LEU A 27 -5.07 29.19 18.65
CA LEU A 27 -3.70 28.69 18.47
C LEU A 27 -2.83 28.92 19.71
N LYS A 28 -2.94 30.09 20.34
CA LYS A 28 -2.23 30.38 21.61
C LYS A 28 -2.73 29.48 22.74
N CYS A 29 -4.03 29.25 22.82
CA CYS A 29 -4.64 28.36 23.81
C CYS A 29 -4.13 26.92 23.64
N PHE A 30 -4.17 26.41 22.39
CA PHE A 30 -3.66 25.09 22.04
C PHE A 30 -2.17 24.91 22.34
N ALA A 31 -1.35 25.92 22.00
CA ALA A 31 0.08 25.91 22.28
C ALA A 31 0.40 25.90 23.79
N GLY A 32 -0.50 26.45 24.61
CA GLY A 32 -0.39 26.45 26.07
C GLY A 32 -0.80 25.14 26.75
N LEU A 33 -1.38 24.17 26.02
CA LEU A 33 -1.79 22.88 26.58
C LEU A 33 -0.57 22.00 26.87
N LYS A 34 -0.60 21.33 28.03
CA LYS A 34 0.55 20.61 28.58
C LYS A 34 0.61 19.15 28.13
N THR A 35 -0.54 18.55 27.82
CA THR A 35 -0.64 17.12 27.50
C THR A 35 -1.28 16.88 26.14
N ASP A 36 -0.97 15.73 25.53
CA ASP A 36 -1.57 15.33 24.26
C ASP A 36 -3.06 15.00 24.40
N VAL A 37 -3.50 14.55 25.58
CA VAL A 37 -4.92 14.34 25.88
C VAL A 37 -5.71 15.64 25.84
N GLU A 38 -5.18 16.71 26.43
CA GLU A 38 -5.79 18.04 26.38
C GLU A 38 -5.83 18.58 24.94
N ARG A 39 -4.75 18.38 24.18
CA ARG A 39 -4.70 18.76 22.75
C ARG A 39 -5.74 18.00 21.94
N LEU A 40 -5.91 16.72 22.19
CA LEU A 40 -6.88 15.87 21.50
C LEU A 40 -8.31 16.34 21.79
N LYS A 41 -8.65 16.58 23.06
CA LYS A 41 -9.94 17.16 23.47
C LYS A 41 -10.19 18.53 22.84
N PHE A 42 -9.19 19.40 22.86
CA PHE A 42 -9.28 20.74 22.28
C PHE A 42 -9.64 20.70 20.79
N VAL A 43 -8.99 19.79 20.04
CA VAL A 43 -9.26 19.57 18.62
C VAL A 43 -10.61 18.92 18.41
N GLU A 44 -10.95 17.87 19.16
CA GLU A 44 -12.21 17.12 19.04
C GLU A 44 -13.44 18.01 19.23
N GLU A 45 -13.45 18.87 20.26
CA GLU A 45 -14.55 19.80 20.55
C GLU A 45 -14.77 20.84 19.43
N ARG A 46 -13.74 21.12 18.63
CA ARG A 46 -13.74 22.18 17.60
C ARG A 46 -13.71 21.64 16.18
N ASN A 47 -13.42 20.35 15.99
CA ASN A 47 -13.34 19.71 14.69
C ASN A 47 -14.74 19.37 14.17
N ARG A 48 -15.49 20.40 13.78
CA ARG A 48 -16.77 20.30 13.06
C ARG A 48 -16.58 20.10 11.55
N LEU A 49 -15.43 19.56 11.13
CA LEU A 49 -15.20 19.32 9.73
C LEU A 49 -16.00 18.12 9.29
N GLU A 50 -17.05 18.38 8.53
CA GLU A 50 -17.68 17.38 7.70
C GLU A 50 -16.69 16.99 6.61
N PHE A 51 -16.04 15.84 6.82
CA PHE A 51 -15.36 15.17 5.73
C PHE A 51 -16.43 14.73 4.73
N PRO A 52 -16.17 14.84 3.42
CA PRO A 52 -17.07 14.25 2.44
C PRO A 52 -17.28 12.80 2.88
N SER A 53 -18.55 12.37 2.94
CA SER A 53 -18.84 10.96 3.16
C SER A 53 -17.98 10.18 2.17
N ARG A 54 -17.39 9.04 2.61
CA ARG A 54 -16.65 8.16 1.70
C ARG A 54 -17.46 8.10 0.42
N SER A 55 -16.88 8.57 -0.69
CA SER A 55 -17.61 8.61 -1.94
C SER A 55 -18.21 7.22 -2.15
N LYS A 56 -19.36 7.15 -2.81
CA LYS A 56 -19.97 5.87 -3.22
C LYS A 56 -19.06 5.03 -4.12
N ASP A 57 -17.84 5.50 -4.42
CA ASP A 57 -16.72 4.70 -4.91
C ASP A 57 -16.29 3.71 -3.82
N SER A 58 -17.17 2.77 -3.50
CA SER A 58 -16.79 1.58 -2.79
C SER A 58 -15.72 0.86 -3.60
N LYS A 59 -14.88 0.11 -2.90
CA LYS A 59 -14.00 -0.88 -3.49
C LYS A 59 -14.80 -1.69 -4.54
N ASN A 60 -14.25 -1.79 -5.74
CA ASN A 60 -14.92 -2.39 -6.89
C ASN A 60 -14.00 -3.44 -7.49
N LEU A 61 -14.44 -4.70 -7.48
CA LEU A 61 -13.64 -5.83 -7.94
C LEU A 61 -13.29 -5.70 -9.42
N GLU A 62 -14.25 -5.39 -10.29
CA GLU A 62 -14.02 -5.26 -11.72
C GLU A 62 -12.97 -4.18 -12.04
N GLN A 63 -13.07 -3.03 -11.37
CA GLN A 63 -12.07 -1.96 -11.50
C GLN A 63 -10.70 -2.40 -10.98
N ALA A 64 -10.65 -3.11 -9.86
CA ALA A 64 -9.40 -3.66 -9.33
C ALA A 64 -8.74 -4.62 -10.32
N LEU A 65 -9.52 -5.51 -10.95
CA LEU A 65 -9.01 -6.45 -11.96
C LEU A 65 -8.57 -5.75 -13.25
N ASN A 66 -9.30 -4.71 -13.69
CA ASN A 66 -8.88 -3.88 -14.83
C ASN A 66 -7.53 -3.20 -14.57
N LEU A 67 -7.34 -2.67 -13.35
CA LEU A 67 -6.07 -2.07 -12.91
C LEU A 67 -4.96 -3.11 -12.84
N LYS A 68 -5.24 -4.33 -12.35
CA LYS A 68 -4.28 -5.45 -12.38
C LYS A 68 -3.82 -5.72 -13.81
N GLU A 69 -4.74 -5.82 -14.77
CA GLU A 69 -4.38 -6.08 -16.17
C GLU A 69 -3.58 -4.93 -16.82
N LYS A 70 -3.86 -3.67 -16.46
CA LYS A 70 -2.99 -2.54 -16.85
C LYS A 70 -1.59 -2.69 -16.26
N GLY A 71 -1.50 -3.10 -14.99
CA GLY A 71 -0.23 -3.42 -14.33
C GLY A 71 0.54 -4.53 -15.06
N ASN A 72 -0.14 -5.61 -15.45
CA ASN A 72 0.44 -6.71 -16.22
C ASN A 72 1.03 -6.22 -17.55
N LYS A 73 0.27 -5.39 -18.30
CA LYS A 73 0.72 -4.82 -19.58
C LYS A 73 1.94 -3.91 -19.43
N CYS A 74 1.97 -3.06 -18.40
CA CYS A 74 3.13 -2.22 -18.11
C CYS A 74 4.34 -3.06 -17.71
N PHE A 75 4.13 -4.08 -16.86
CA PHE A 75 5.19 -4.98 -16.41
C PHE A 75 5.84 -5.74 -17.58
N GLN A 76 5.04 -6.27 -18.50
CA GLN A 76 5.54 -6.94 -19.72
C GLN A 76 6.36 -6.02 -20.64
N LYS A 77 6.12 -4.71 -20.58
CA LYS A 77 6.86 -3.68 -21.31
C LYS A 77 8.04 -3.11 -20.51
N GLU A 78 8.37 -3.70 -19.36
CA GLU A 78 9.40 -3.23 -18.43
C GLU A 78 9.15 -1.80 -17.88
N GLN A 79 7.92 -1.31 -17.99
CA GLN A 79 7.48 -0.02 -17.44
C GLN A 79 7.17 -0.17 -15.95
N ASN A 80 8.22 -0.41 -15.16
CA ASN A 80 8.08 -0.83 -13.76
C ASN A 80 7.40 0.23 -12.87
N ALA A 81 7.67 1.52 -13.06
CA ALA A 81 7.03 2.58 -12.27
C ALA A 81 5.50 2.62 -12.48
N ASP A 82 5.06 2.52 -13.75
CA ASP A 82 3.64 2.49 -14.10
C ASP A 82 2.96 1.20 -13.62
N ALA A 83 3.64 0.06 -13.77
CA ALA A 83 3.15 -1.21 -13.26
C ALA A 83 2.92 -1.16 -11.74
N LEU A 84 3.86 -0.58 -10.99
CA LEU A 84 3.75 -0.42 -9.55
C LEU A 84 2.55 0.46 -9.18
N SER A 85 2.35 1.57 -9.91
CA SER A 85 1.21 2.46 -9.72
C SER A 85 -0.11 1.71 -9.93
N PHE A 86 -0.26 1.00 -11.05
CA PHE A 86 -1.48 0.25 -11.36
C PHE A 86 -1.77 -0.89 -10.40
N TYR A 87 -0.77 -1.70 -10.02
CA TYR A 87 -0.98 -2.74 -9.00
C TYR A 87 -1.34 -2.16 -7.63
N SER A 88 -0.76 -1.02 -7.25
CA SER A 88 -1.11 -0.36 -5.99
C SER A 88 -2.54 0.16 -6.00
N GLN A 89 -2.97 0.79 -7.09
CA GLN A 89 -4.37 1.21 -7.27
C GLN A 89 -5.32 0.01 -7.28
N SER A 90 -4.92 -1.10 -7.91
CA SER A 90 -5.70 -2.36 -7.89
C SER A 90 -5.95 -2.83 -6.46
N LEU A 91 -4.92 -2.85 -5.59
CA LEU A 91 -5.06 -3.24 -4.18
C LEU A 91 -5.92 -2.26 -3.36
N VAL A 92 -5.89 -0.96 -3.68
CA VAL A 92 -6.75 0.04 -3.05
C VAL A 92 -8.22 -0.21 -3.40
N MET A 93 -8.50 -0.53 -4.67
CA MET A 93 -9.85 -0.81 -5.16
C MET A 93 -10.35 -2.21 -4.79
N TYR A 94 -9.48 -3.12 -4.35
CA TYR A 94 -9.84 -4.50 -4.08
C TYR A 94 -10.80 -4.61 -2.87
N PRO A 95 -12.00 -5.20 -3.02
CA PRO A 95 -12.96 -5.41 -1.92
C PRO A 95 -12.39 -6.24 -0.78
N GLN A 96 -12.82 -5.97 0.45
CA GLN A 96 -12.32 -6.69 1.63
C GLN A 96 -12.83 -8.14 1.70
N ASP A 97 -14.03 -8.36 1.16
CA ASP A 97 -14.71 -9.64 0.99
C ASP A 97 -14.44 -10.28 -0.38
N GLY A 98 -13.51 -9.72 -1.16
CA GLY A 98 -13.09 -10.28 -2.45
C GLY A 98 -12.27 -11.57 -2.30
N ASP A 99 -12.06 -12.27 -3.41
CA ASP A 99 -11.27 -13.51 -3.44
C ASP A 99 -9.82 -13.26 -2.97
N LEU A 100 -9.40 -13.95 -1.91
CA LEU A 100 -8.06 -13.81 -1.36
C LEU A 100 -6.99 -14.34 -2.31
N THR A 101 -7.32 -15.34 -3.14
CA THR A 101 -6.40 -15.89 -4.14
C THR A 101 -6.01 -14.81 -5.14
N GLU A 102 -6.99 -14.11 -5.70
CA GLU A 102 -6.75 -13.04 -6.66
C GLU A 102 -6.06 -11.82 -6.01
N PHE A 103 -6.41 -11.48 -4.77
CA PHE A 103 -5.67 -10.48 -3.97
C PHE A 103 -4.18 -10.85 -3.81
N SER A 104 -3.90 -12.11 -3.48
CA SER A 104 -2.53 -12.61 -3.31
C SER A 104 -1.75 -12.60 -4.63
N ILE A 105 -2.40 -12.84 -5.77
CA ILE A 105 -1.81 -12.74 -7.10
C ILE A 105 -1.40 -11.30 -7.40
N ILE A 106 -2.25 -10.31 -7.10
CA ILE A 106 -1.92 -8.89 -7.29
C ILE A 106 -0.68 -8.51 -6.44
N ARG A 107 -0.62 -8.96 -5.18
CA ARG A 107 0.56 -8.78 -4.31
C ARG A 107 1.81 -9.46 -4.87
N ALA A 108 1.69 -10.70 -5.35
CA ALA A 108 2.79 -11.42 -5.97
C ALA A 108 3.29 -10.74 -7.25
N ASN A 109 2.41 -10.14 -8.06
CA ASN A 109 2.81 -9.38 -9.25
C ASN A 109 3.48 -8.06 -8.85
N ARG A 110 2.93 -7.35 -7.86
CA ARG A 110 3.51 -6.10 -7.37
C ARG A 110 4.90 -6.29 -6.75
N SER A 111 5.14 -7.39 -6.04
CA SER A 111 6.48 -7.70 -5.53
C SER A 111 7.50 -7.96 -6.63
N ALA A 112 7.08 -8.44 -7.81
CA ALA A 112 7.96 -8.57 -8.98
C ALA A 112 8.43 -7.18 -9.44
N THR A 113 7.48 -6.26 -9.59
CA THR A 113 7.78 -4.89 -9.97
C THR A 113 8.69 -4.20 -8.95
N LEU A 114 8.38 -4.33 -7.66
CA LEU A 114 9.20 -3.77 -6.58
C LEU A 114 10.63 -4.33 -6.59
N TYR A 115 10.79 -5.62 -6.88
CA TYR A 115 12.11 -6.22 -7.05
C TYR A 115 12.88 -5.59 -8.22
N HIS A 116 12.26 -5.38 -9.38
CA HIS A 116 12.90 -4.71 -10.52
C HIS A 116 13.25 -3.23 -10.23
N LEU A 117 12.49 -2.58 -9.36
CA LEU A 117 12.77 -1.23 -8.87
C LEU A 117 13.79 -1.20 -7.71
N GLN A 118 14.34 -2.35 -7.32
CA GLN A 118 15.28 -2.50 -6.19
C GLN A 118 14.68 -2.13 -4.81
N GLU A 119 13.35 -2.08 -4.72
CA GLU A 119 12.60 -1.84 -3.48
C GLU A 119 12.44 -3.16 -2.69
N TYR A 120 13.57 -3.78 -2.33
CA TYR A 120 13.62 -5.15 -1.83
C TYR A 120 12.79 -5.38 -0.56
N ARG A 121 12.77 -4.42 0.37
CA ARG A 121 11.99 -4.55 1.61
C ARG A 121 10.49 -4.53 1.35
N ALA A 122 10.03 -3.68 0.44
CA ALA A 122 8.63 -3.64 0.05
C ALA A 122 8.23 -4.91 -0.71
N ALA A 123 9.11 -5.41 -1.59
CA ALA A 123 8.89 -6.67 -2.29
C ALA A 123 8.74 -7.84 -1.30
N LEU A 124 9.58 -7.93 -0.26
CA LEU A 124 9.49 -8.95 0.78
C LEU A 124 8.15 -8.89 1.53
N SER A 125 7.70 -7.69 1.91
CA SER A 125 6.40 -7.51 2.57
C SER A 125 5.23 -7.99 1.71
N ASP A 126 5.25 -7.70 0.41
CA ASP A 126 4.22 -8.20 -0.51
C ASP A 126 4.26 -9.72 -0.68
N ILE A 127 5.45 -10.32 -0.70
CA ILE A 127 5.61 -11.78 -0.79
C ILE A 127 5.05 -12.47 0.46
N GLU A 128 5.35 -11.95 1.65
CA GLU A 128 4.84 -12.48 2.92
C GLU A 128 3.31 -12.41 2.97
N ILE A 129 2.73 -11.29 2.57
CA ILE A 129 1.28 -11.12 2.48
C ILE A 129 0.68 -12.10 1.46
N ALA A 130 1.28 -12.24 0.28
CA ALA A 130 0.77 -13.15 -0.75
C ALA A 130 0.75 -14.60 -0.25
N LEU A 131 1.85 -15.07 0.34
CA LEU A 131 1.94 -16.43 0.90
C LEU A 131 0.93 -16.65 2.03
N ALA A 132 0.70 -15.66 2.89
CA ALA A 132 -0.27 -15.73 3.98
C ALA A 132 -1.73 -15.71 3.50
N GLN A 133 -2.01 -15.12 2.33
CA GLN A 133 -3.35 -14.87 1.81
C GLN A 133 -3.77 -15.86 0.70
N GLY A 134 -3.14 -17.04 0.64
CA GLY A 134 -3.59 -18.11 -0.24
C GLY A 134 -3.03 -18.04 -1.67
N TYR A 135 -1.82 -17.48 -1.86
CA TYR A 135 -1.14 -17.57 -3.15
C TYR A 135 -1.06 -19.02 -3.63
N PRO A 136 -1.34 -19.35 -4.91
CA PRO A 136 -1.45 -20.72 -5.36
C PRO A 136 -0.17 -21.52 -5.11
N LYS A 137 -0.29 -22.67 -4.43
CA LYS A 137 0.86 -23.53 -4.02
C LYS A 137 1.80 -23.86 -5.17
N HIS A 138 1.25 -24.26 -6.32
CA HIS A 138 2.03 -24.57 -7.52
C HIS A 138 2.83 -23.38 -8.10
N LEU A 139 2.58 -22.16 -7.63
CA LEU A 139 3.31 -20.94 -7.99
C LEU A 139 4.25 -20.43 -6.88
N HIS A 140 4.27 -21.05 -5.69
CA HIS A 140 5.07 -20.58 -4.54
C HIS A 140 6.55 -20.39 -4.89
N TYR A 141 7.11 -21.28 -5.70
CA TYR A 141 8.49 -21.16 -6.16
C TYR A 141 8.82 -19.79 -6.78
N LYS A 142 7.88 -19.12 -7.47
CA LYS A 142 8.11 -17.81 -8.10
C LYS A 142 8.36 -16.72 -7.07
N VAL A 143 7.58 -16.70 -5.99
CA VAL A 143 7.71 -15.68 -4.95
C VAL A 143 8.82 -16.01 -3.96
N LEU A 144 9.09 -17.30 -3.72
CA LEU A 144 10.20 -17.74 -2.86
C LEU A 144 11.57 -17.50 -3.51
N ASP A 145 11.71 -17.75 -4.82
CA ASP A 145 12.92 -17.40 -5.58
C ASP A 145 13.21 -15.89 -5.49
N ARG A 146 12.16 -15.08 -5.68
CA ARG A 146 12.25 -13.62 -5.54
C ARG A 146 12.59 -13.20 -4.12
N LYS A 147 12.00 -13.84 -3.11
CA LYS A 147 12.28 -13.60 -1.68
C LYS A 147 13.78 -13.81 -1.41
N ALA A 148 14.33 -14.93 -1.85
CA ALA A 148 15.76 -15.22 -1.74
C ALA A 148 16.63 -14.13 -2.39
N LYS A 149 16.31 -13.74 -3.64
CA LYS A 149 17.03 -12.68 -4.36
C LYS A 149 16.99 -11.33 -3.65
N CYS A 150 15.82 -10.94 -3.11
CA CYS A 150 15.70 -9.74 -2.28
C CYS A 150 16.57 -9.82 -1.02
N LEU A 151 16.55 -10.95 -0.31
CA LEU A 151 17.35 -11.15 0.90
C LEU A 151 18.85 -11.11 0.62
N MET A 152 19.31 -11.68 -0.50
CA MET A 152 20.70 -11.59 -0.95
C MET A 152 21.11 -10.14 -1.23
N ALA A 153 20.27 -9.37 -1.94
CA ALA A 153 20.53 -7.95 -2.19
C ALA A 153 20.63 -7.13 -0.90
N LEU A 154 19.87 -7.52 0.13
CA LEU A 154 19.91 -6.93 1.48
C LEU A 154 21.02 -7.51 2.38
N LYS A 155 21.90 -8.38 1.85
CA LYS A 155 22.99 -9.06 2.59
C LYS A 155 22.52 -9.94 3.74
N GLN A 156 21.28 -10.43 3.69
CA GLN A 156 20.68 -11.35 4.67
C GLN A 156 20.86 -12.81 4.24
N ASN A 157 22.12 -13.22 4.08
CA ASN A 157 22.49 -14.48 3.42
C ASN A 157 21.93 -15.74 4.10
N TYR A 158 21.90 -15.77 5.44
CA TYR A 158 21.37 -16.91 6.17
C TYR A 158 19.87 -17.14 5.87
N THR A 159 19.07 -16.07 5.93
CA THR A 159 17.65 -16.12 5.59
C THR A 159 17.43 -16.42 4.12
N ALA A 160 18.29 -15.91 3.23
CA ALA A 160 18.22 -16.21 1.80
C ALA A 160 18.39 -17.70 1.51
N ILE A 161 19.34 -18.38 2.18
CA ILE A 161 19.55 -19.84 2.05
C ILE A 161 18.29 -20.61 2.45
N HIS A 162 17.62 -20.19 3.53
CA HIS A 162 16.35 -20.79 3.92
C HIS A 162 15.30 -20.66 2.81
N SER A 163 15.11 -19.46 2.27
CA SER A 163 14.15 -19.23 1.19
C SER A 163 14.50 -19.97 -0.11
N LEU A 164 15.79 -20.17 -0.41
CA LEU A 164 16.21 -21.02 -1.54
C LEU A 164 15.83 -22.49 -1.32
N ARG A 165 15.99 -23.03 -0.11
CA ARG A 165 15.55 -24.39 0.22
C ARG A 165 14.04 -24.54 0.06
N GLU A 166 13.27 -23.59 0.59
CA GLU A 166 11.81 -23.54 0.42
C GLU A 166 11.41 -23.48 -1.07
N THR A 167 12.17 -22.74 -1.88
CA THR A 167 11.95 -22.65 -3.33
C THR A 167 12.12 -24.00 -4.01
N ILE A 168 13.17 -24.76 -3.66
CA ILE A 168 13.44 -26.09 -4.22
C ILE A 168 12.32 -27.06 -3.84
N SER A 169 11.94 -27.11 -2.57
CA SER A 169 10.81 -27.95 -2.12
C SER A 169 9.51 -27.63 -2.88
N ALA A 170 9.21 -26.34 -3.09
CA ALA A 170 8.03 -25.91 -3.84
C ALA A 170 8.09 -26.22 -5.36
N LEU A 171 9.27 -26.52 -5.91
CA LEU A 171 9.42 -27.00 -7.30
C LEU A 171 9.20 -28.52 -7.40
N ASP A 172 9.56 -29.26 -6.35
CA ASP A 172 9.43 -30.72 -6.27
C ASP A 172 7.97 -31.16 -6.02
N ASP A 173 7.16 -30.33 -5.34
CA ASP A 173 5.75 -30.58 -5.01
C ASP A 173 4.77 -30.46 -6.22
N ARG A 174 5.24 -30.63 -7.46
CA ARG A 174 4.45 -30.45 -8.70
C ARG A 174 3.83 -31.73 -9.25
#